data_AF-A0A3Q7YD92-F1
#
_entry.id   AF-A0A3Q7YD92-F1
#
_cell.length_a   1.000
_cell.length_b   1.000
_cell.length_c   1.000
_cell.angle_alpha   90.00
_cell.angle_beta   90.00
_cell.angle_gamma   90.00
#
_symmetry.space_group_name_H-M   'P 1'
#
loop_
_entity.id
_entity.type
_entity.pdbx_description
1 polymer ?
#
loop_
_entity_poly.entity_id
_entity_poly.type
_entity_poly.pdbx_seq_one_letter_code
_entity_poly.pdbx_strand_id
1 'polypeptide(L)'
;MELKALIISVLLVVIRVGVQASQTNSFFGGRSSVLITNDLPAPSKLIVHCKSGDDDLGIQNLPTGGQKYWTFRPNIFGTTLFYCYFNWDNMVMSVEVFNDKHDGGECTGHCLRSVRKDGIYFLNAKDGLWERKKSWTPQNSKNIVNYQ
;
A
#
# COMPACT_ATOMS: atom_id res chain seq x y z
N MET A 1 -30.68 -15.75 50.74
CA MET A 1 -30.13 -14.97 49.62
C MET A 1 -31.26 -14.77 48.63
N GLU A 2 -31.88 -13.60 48.69
CA GLU A 2 -33.13 -13.29 47.99
C GLU A 2 -32.94 -13.31 46.47
N LEU A 3 -33.89 -13.90 45.74
CA LEU A 3 -33.92 -14.04 44.27
C LEU A 3 -33.62 -12.73 43.52
N LYS A 4 -33.93 -11.58 44.14
CA LYS A 4 -33.63 -10.24 43.64
C LYS A 4 -32.13 -9.95 43.51
N ALA A 5 -31.30 -10.47 44.43
CA ALA A 5 -29.86 -10.26 44.42
C ALA A 5 -29.17 -11.04 43.28
N LEU A 6 -29.69 -12.23 42.94
CA LEU A 6 -29.23 -13.03 41.79
C LEU A 6 -29.58 -12.39 40.45
N ILE A 7 -30.75 -11.75 40.34
CA ILE A 7 -31.15 -11.05 39.10
C ILE A 7 -30.26 -9.82 38.87
N ILE A 8 -29.96 -9.06 39.92
CA ILE A 8 -29.08 -7.88 39.84
C ILE A 8 -27.65 -8.29 39.47
N SER A 9 -27.12 -9.36 40.07
CA SER A 9 -25.77 -9.84 39.74
C SER A 9 -25.68 -10.35 38.28
N VAL A 10 -26.71 -11.05 37.79
CA VAL A 10 -26.79 -11.48 36.38
C VAL A 10 -26.86 -10.28 35.43
N LEU A 11 -27.69 -9.27 35.71
CA LEU A 11 -27.78 -8.05 34.89
C LEU A 11 -26.45 -7.27 34.83
N LEU A 12 -25.73 -7.17 35.95
CA LEU A 12 -24.42 -6.50 35.99
C LEU A 12 -23.33 -7.26 35.23
N VAL A 13 -23.39 -8.60 35.19
CA VAL A 13 -22.47 -9.44 34.41
C VAL A 13 -22.72 -9.27 32.90
N VAL A 14 -23.99 -9.19 32.47
CA VAL A 14 -24.35 -9.00 31.04
C VAL A 14 -23.84 -7.64 30.50
N ILE A 15 -23.83 -6.60 31.33
CA ILE A 15 -23.35 -5.26 30.94
C ILE A 15 -21.82 -5.23 30.74
N ARG A 16 -21.05 -6.12 31.40
CA ARG A 16 -19.58 -6.18 31.26
C ARG A 16 -19.11 -6.92 30.00
N VAL A 17 -19.98 -7.71 29.36
CA VAL A 17 -19.66 -8.42 28.10
C VAL A 17 -19.82 -7.49 26.88
N GLY A 18 -20.45 -6.33 27.04
CA GLY A 18 -20.81 -5.41 25.95
C GLY A 18 -19.77 -4.35 25.56
N VAL A 19 -18.56 -4.35 26.12
CA VAL A 19 -17.51 -3.41 25.71
C VAL A 19 -16.23 -4.18 25.41
N GLN A 20 -16.21 -4.87 24.27
CA GLN A 20 -14.96 -4.99 23.53
C GLN A 20 -14.84 -3.71 22.72
N ALA A 21 -13.81 -2.93 23.02
CA ALA A 21 -13.38 -1.82 22.19
C ALA A 21 -13.44 -2.27 20.73
N SER A 22 -13.99 -1.43 19.85
CA SER A 22 -13.91 -1.58 18.41
C SER A 22 -12.46 -1.47 17.98
N GLN A 23 -11.68 -2.52 18.23
CA GLN A 23 -10.53 -2.84 17.42
C GLN A 23 -11.13 -3.27 16.10
N THR A 24 -11.13 -2.37 15.13
CA THR A 24 -11.35 -2.72 13.73
C THR A 24 -10.16 -3.56 13.28
N ASN A 25 -10.10 -4.80 13.78
CA ASN A 25 -9.31 -5.82 13.15
C ASN A 25 -10.07 -6.14 11.86
N SER A 26 -9.66 -5.48 10.76
CA SER A 26 -9.93 -5.93 9.40
C SER A 26 -9.37 -7.34 9.24
N PHE A 27 -10.04 -8.33 9.82
CA PHE A 27 -9.61 -9.72 9.84
C PHE A 27 -10.32 -10.55 8.75
N PHE A 28 -11.08 -9.89 7.87
CA PHE A 28 -11.59 -10.46 6.61
C PHE A 28 -11.53 -9.42 5.48
N GLY A 29 -10.48 -9.50 4.65
CA GLY A 29 -10.48 -9.12 3.22
C GLY A 29 -11.01 -7.74 2.82
N GLY A 30 -10.54 -6.67 3.48
CA GLY A 30 -10.76 -5.30 3.01
C GLY A 30 -10.19 -5.06 1.59
N ARG A 31 -10.71 -4.06 0.88
CA ARG A 31 -10.07 -3.61 -0.37
C ARG A 31 -8.86 -2.74 -0.04
N SER A 32 -7.76 -2.96 -0.73
CA SER A 32 -6.57 -2.12 -0.69
C SER A 32 -6.41 -1.41 -2.03
N SER A 33 -5.91 -0.19 -2.01
CA SER A 33 -5.63 0.60 -3.19
C SER A 33 -4.21 1.13 -3.17
N VAL A 34 -3.54 1.12 -4.31
CA VAL A 34 -2.24 1.77 -4.49
C VAL A 34 -2.43 2.97 -5.41
N LEU A 35 -1.89 4.12 -5.02
CA LEU A 35 -1.83 5.33 -5.83
C LEU A 35 -0.38 5.75 -5.99
N ILE A 36 0.09 5.79 -7.23
CA ILE A 36 1.42 6.27 -7.60
C ILE A 36 1.26 7.62 -8.29
N THR A 37 1.91 8.64 -7.75
CA THR A 37 1.95 9.99 -8.32
C THR A 37 3.35 10.29 -8.89
N ASN A 38 3.39 10.87 -10.09
CA ASN A 38 4.59 11.44 -10.67
C ASN A 38 4.83 12.87 -10.12
N ASP A 39 5.65 12.99 -9.07
CA ASP A 39 6.06 14.26 -8.46
C ASP A 39 7.47 14.70 -8.92
N LEU A 40 7.88 14.29 -10.12
CA LEU A 40 9.10 14.76 -10.75
C LEU A 40 8.94 16.21 -11.27
N PRO A 41 10.02 17.01 -11.30
CA PRO A 41 9.98 18.38 -11.82
C PRO A 41 9.41 18.45 -13.24
N ALA A 42 8.57 19.46 -13.51
CA ALA A 42 8.02 19.68 -14.84
C ALA A 42 9.08 20.23 -15.82
N PRO A 43 9.04 19.84 -17.10
CA PRO A 43 8.23 18.75 -17.65
C PRO A 43 8.89 17.39 -17.39
N SER A 44 8.08 16.41 -16.96
CA SER A 44 8.52 15.02 -16.79
C SER A 44 7.54 14.04 -17.44
N LYS A 45 8.09 12.94 -17.95
CA LYS A 45 7.34 11.77 -18.42
C LYS A 45 7.89 10.55 -17.71
N LEU A 46 7.12 10.02 -16.78
CA LEU A 46 7.45 8.82 -16.02
C LEU A 46 6.79 7.61 -16.66
N ILE A 47 7.58 6.60 -17.02
CA ILE A 47 7.04 5.31 -17.47
C ILE A 47 6.90 4.42 -16.24
N VAL A 48 5.71 3.84 -16.05
CA VAL A 48 5.40 2.94 -14.93
C VAL A 48 4.82 1.64 -15.47
N HIS A 49 5.45 0.51 -15.16
CA HIS A 49 4.92 -0.82 -15.43
C HIS A 49 4.76 -1.55 -14.11
N CYS A 50 3.55 -1.98 -13.78
CA CYS A 50 3.28 -2.68 -12.53
C CYS A 50 2.69 -4.05 -12.81
N LYS A 51 3.03 -5.03 -11.97
CA LYS A 51 2.44 -6.38 -12.00
C LYS A 51 2.49 -7.03 -10.63
N SER A 52 1.70 -8.08 -10.44
CA SER A 52 1.77 -9.02 -9.32
C SER A 52 2.32 -10.36 -9.82
N GLY A 53 2.22 -11.42 -8.99
CA GLY A 53 2.48 -12.79 -9.46
C GLY A 53 1.42 -13.28 -10.45
N ASP A 54 0.19 -12.78 -10.34
CA ASP A 54 -0.99 -13.29 -11.06
C ASP A 54 -1.48 -12.34 -12.17
N ASP A 55 -1.21 -11.03 -12.04
CA ASP A 55 -1.78 -9.98 -12.89
C ASP A 55 -0.71 -9.03 -13.43
N ASP A 56 -0.78 -8.71 -14.72
CA ASP A 56 -0.05 -7.58 -15.29
C ASP A 56 -0.97 -6.35 -15.40
N LEU A 57 -0.62 -5.27 -14.69
CA LEU A 57 -1.38 -4.01 -14.68
C LEU A 57 -0.97 -3.08 -15.82
N GLY A 58 -0.04 -3.51 -16.67
CA GLY A 58 0.40 -2.83 -17.88
C GLY A 58 1.27 -1.59 -17.65
N ILE A 59 1.76 -1.09 -18.78
CA ILE A 59 2.62 0.09 -18.86
C ILE A 59 1.74 1.35 -18.97
N GLN A 60 2.08 2.40 -18.22
CA GLN A 60 1.46 3.71 -18.31
C GLN A 60 2.51 4.80 -18.36
N ASN A 61 2.29 5.80 -19.21
CA ASN A 61 3.09 7.03 -19.27
C ASN A 61 2.39 8.11 -18.45
N LEU A 62 3.03 8.58 -17.38
CA LEU A 62 2.51 9.62 -16.49
C LEU A 62 3.21 10.96 -16.79
N PRO A 63 2.49 12.02 -17.19
CA PRO A 63 3.04 13.37 -17.19
C PRO A 63 3.30 13.84 -15.75
N THR A 64 3.94 14.99 -15.55
CA THR A 64 4.07 15.61 -14.22
C THR A 64 2.70 15.77 -13.55
N GLY A 65 2.58 15.35 -12.29
CA GLY A 65 1.32 15.30 -11.54
C GLY A 65 0.37 14.16 -11.95
N GLY A 66 0.71 13.40 -13.00
CA GLY A 66 -0.06 12.24 -13.45
C GLY A 66 -0.02 11.08 -12.46
N GLN A 67 -1.07 10.26 -12.47
CA GLN A 67 -1.28 9.19 -11.50
C GLN A 67 -1.61 7.84 -12.14
N LYS A 68 -1.13 6.76 -11.52
CA LYS A 68 -1.59 5.39 -11.74
C LYS A 68 -2.20 4.88 -10.45
N TYR A 69 -3.40 4.32 -10.51
CA TYR A 69 -4.05 3.72 -9.35
C TYR A 69 -4.79 2.43 -9.71
N TRP A 70 -4.91 1.56 -8.72
CA TRP A 70 -5.75 0.37 -8.80
C TRP A 70 -6.19 -0.06 -7.40
N THR A 71 -7.27 -0.81 -7.36
CA THR A 71 -7.85 -1.37 -6.13
C THR A 71 -7.97 -2.88 -6.27
N PHE A 72 -7.61 -3.60 -5.24
CA PHE A 72 -7.60 -5.06 -5.21
C PHE A 72 -8.02 -5.55 -3.82
N ARG A 73 -8.20 -6.87 -3.68
CA ARG A 73 -8.37 -7.53 -2.38
C ARG A 73 -7.13 -8.36 -2.11
N PRO A 74 -6.41 -8.13 -1.00
CA PRO A 74 -5.33 -9.03 -0.60
C PRO A 74 -5.84 -10.46 -0.43
N ASN A 75 -4.99 -11.43 -0.76
CA ASN A 75 -5.31 -12.84 -0.60
C ASN A 75 -5.35 -13.21 0.89
N ILE A 76 -6.13 -14.23 1.23
CA ILE A 76 -6.35 -14.65 2.62
C ILE A 76 -5.08 -15.18 3.31
N PHE A 77 -4.01 -15.45 2.55
CA PHE A 77 -2.74 -15.94 3.07
C PHE A 77 -1.75 -14.82 3.42
N GLY A 78 -2.11 -13.55 3.20
CA GLY A 78 -1.22 -12.43 3.53
C GLY A 78 0.00 -12.32 2.62
N THR A 79 -0.12 -12.76 1.36
CA THR A 79 1.02 -12.88 0.42
C THR A 79 0.89 -12.02 -0.82
N THR A 80 -0.13 -11.16 -0.90
CA THR A 80 -0.32 -10.28 -2.06
C THR A 80 0.84 -9.30 -2.19
N LEU A 81 1.41 -9.25 -3.39
CA LEU A 81 2.57 -8.45 -3.73
C LEU A 81 2.35 -7.78 -5.08
N PHE A 82 2.61 -6.47 -5.16
CA PHE A 82 2.73 -5.74 -6.41
C PHE A 82 4.11 -5.09 -6.49
N TYR A 83 4.74 -5.24 -7.64
CA TYR A 83 6.01 -4.63 -7.95
C TYR A 83 5.88 -3.78 -9.21
N CYS A 84 6.54 -2.63 -9.20
CA CYS A 84 6.55 -1.71 -10.32
C CYS A 84 7.97 -1.41 -10.75
N TYR A 85 8.13 -1.32 -12.06
CA TYR A 85 9.27 -0.72 -12.73
C TYR A 85 8.96 0.71 -13.12
N PHE A 86 9.93 1.57 -12.90
CA PHE A 86 9.91 2.99 -13.19
C PHE A 86 11.07 3.33 -14.11
N ASN A 87 10.81 4.12 -15.15
CA ASN A 87 11.83 4.69 -16.01
C ASN A 87 11.59 6.19 -16.20
N TRP A 88 12.63 6.99 -15.95
CA TRP A 88 12.66 8.42 -16.17
C TRP A 88 14.09 8.86 -16.51
N ASP A 89 14.29 9.50 -17.67
CA ASP A 89 15.56 10.14 -18.08
C ASP A 89 16.82 9.24 -17.94
N ASN A 90 16.78 8.04 -18.53
CA ASN A 90 17.83 7.01 -18.42
C ASN A 90 18.10 6.56 -16.98
N MET A 91 17.20 6.85 -16.04
CA MET A 91 17.21 6.32 -14.70
C MET A 91 16.06 5.34 -14.52
N VAL A 92 16.36 4.29 -13.78
CA VAL A 92 15.44 3.18 -13.55
C VAL A 92 15.36 2.82 -12.08
N MET A 93 14.22 2.25 -11.71
CA MET A 93 13.94 1.79 -10.36
C MET A 93 12.91 0.66 -10.42
N SER A 94 13.13 -0.41 -9.67
CA SER A 94 12.17 -1.49 -9.47
C SER A 94 11.89 -1.66 -7.97
N VAL A 95 10.63 -1.62 -7.58
CA VAL A 95 10.20 -1.55 -6.17
C VAL A 95 8.93 -2.35 -5.96
N GLU A 96 8.85 -3.09 -4.85
CA GLU A 96 7.60 -3.61 -4.30
C GLU A 96 6.77 -2.43 -3.80
N VAL A 97 5.78 -2.01 -4.58
CA VAL A 97 4.93 -0.87 -4.23
C VAL A 97 3.83 -1.26 -3.24
N PHE A 98 3.55 -2.55 -3.11
CA PHE A 98 2.68 -3.11 -2.09
C PHE A 98 3.15 -4.52 -1.72
N ASN A 99 3.32 -4.79 -0.44
CA ASN A 99 3.61 -6.10 0.11
C ASN A 99 2.81 -6.30 1.39
N ASP A 100 1.82 -7.20 1.37
CA ASP A 100 0.85 -7.37 2.46
C ASP A 100 1.52 -7.71 3.82
N LYS A 101 2.67 -8.40 3.81
CA LYS A 101 3.41 -8.73 5.03
C LYS A 101 4.05 -7.52 5.71
N HIS A 102 4.41 -6.50 4.94
CA HIS A 102 5.12 -5.31 5.42
C HIS A 102 4.18 -4.11 5.54
N ASP A 103 3.33 -3.90 4.54
CA ASP A 103 2.43 -2.75 4.46
C ASP A 103 1.20 -2.87 5.36
N GLY A 104 0.91 -4.05 5.94
CA GLY A 104 -0.26 -4.31 6.80
C GLY A 104 -0.40 -3.41 8.04
N GLY A 105 0.61 -2.59 8.36
CA GLY A 105 0.52 -1.50 9.33
C GLY A 105 0.90 -0.11 8.81
N GLU A 106 1.66 0.01 7.72
CA GLU A 106 2.13 1.30 7.17
C GLU A 106 1.11 1.93 6.21
N CYS A 107 0.19 1.13 5.67
CA CYS A 107 -0.86 1.57 4.76
C CYS A 107 -2.23 0.99 5.18
N THR A 108 -3.14 1.84 5.63
CA THR A 108 -4.52 1.47 5.97
C THR A 108 -5.45 1.63 4.77
N GLY A 109 -5.40 0.67 3.84
CA GLY A 109 -6.32 0.58 2.70
C GLY A 109 -6.00 1.51 1.52
N HIS A 110 -5.31 2.63 1.74
CA HIS A 110 -4.86 3.56 0.69
C HIS A 110 -3.35 3.79 0.76
N CYS A 111 -2.61 3.13 -0.13
CA CYS A 111 -1.16 3.14 -0.15
C CYS A 111 -0.66 4.21 -1.10
N LEU A 112 -0.23 5.34 -0.54
CA LEU A 112 0.23 6.47 -1.33
C LEU A 112 1.72 6.37 -1.61
N ARG A 113 2.09 6.58 -2.87
CA ARG A 113 3.45 6.49 -3.40
C ARG A 113 3.74 7.75 -4.22
N SER A 114 4.88 8.38 -3.96
CA SER A 114 5.30 9.63 -4.61
C SER A 114 6.66 9.40 -5.27
N VAL A 115 6.72 9.48 -6.60
CA VAL A 115 7.97 9.33 -7.36
C VAL A 115 8.58 10.72 -7.56
N ARG A 116 9.75 10.93 -6.96
CA ARG A 116 10.44 12.23 -6.88
C ARG A 116 11.82 12.16 -7.53
N LYS A 117 12.48 13.31 -7.61
CA LYS A 117 13.79 13.47 -8.28
C LYS A 117 14.88 12.55 -7.72
N ASP A 118 14.84 12.22 -6.43
CA ASP A 118 15.86 11.41 -5.75
C ASP A 118 15.41 9.97 -5.43
N GLY A 119 14.17 9.60 -5.76
CA GLY A 119 13.65 8.25 -5.54
C GLY A 119 12.15 8.19 -5.33
N ILE A 120 11.67 7.03 -4.88
CA ILE A 120 10.28 6.82 -4.49
C ILE A 120 10.09 6.96 -2.97
N TYR A 121 8.99 7.60 -2.60
CA TYR A 121 8.56 7.81 -1.24
C TYR A 121 7.23 7.14 -0.97
N PHE A 122 7.10 6.55 0.22
CA PHE A 122 5.87 5.91 0.68
C PHE A 122 5.35 6.76 1.85
N LEU A 123 4.05 7.07 1.85
CA LEU A 123 3.44 7.71 3.00
C LEU A 123 3.19 6.66 4.08
N ASN A 124 3.72 6.90 5.28
CA ASN A 124 3.41 6.13 6.46
C ASN A 124 2.10 6.63 7.07
N ALA A 125 1.06 5.80 7.06
CA ALA A 125 -0.27 6.18 7.52
C ALA A 125 -0.35 6.41 9.04
N LYS A 126 0.65 5.97 9.82
CA LYS A 126 0.65 6.12 11.29
C LYS A 126 1.03 7.53 11.73
N ASP A 127 2.04 8.12 11.10
CA ASP A 127 2.59 9.43 11.45
C ASP A 127 2.41 10.49 10.36
N GLY A 128 1.98 10.10 9.16
CA GLY A 128 1.77 10.99 8.02
C GLY A 128 3.07 11.44 7.35
N LEU A 129 4.20 10.76 7.60
CA LEU A 129 5.49 11.12 7.04
C LEU A 129 5.78 10.38 5.74
N TRP A 130 6.46 11.06 4.81
CA TRP A 130 6.93 10.47 3.57
C TRP A 130 8.34 9.91 3.76
N GLU A 131 8.49 8.60 3.63
CA GLU A 131 9.76 7.90 3.77
C GLU A 131 10.31 7.48 2.41
N ARG A 132 11.58 7.82 2.12
CA ARG A 132 12.22 7.36 0.89
C ARG A 132 12.54 5.88 1.00
N LYS A 133 11.94 5.05 0.13
CA LYS A 133 12.17 3.59 0.14
C LYS A 133 13.25 3.15 -0.85
N LYS A 134 13.43 3.86 -1.98
CA LYS A 134 14.48 3.53 -2.96
C LYS A 134 14.89 4.74 -3.80
N SER A 135 16.17 4.82 -4.13
CA SER A 135 16.73 5.82 -5.05
C SER A 135 16.86 5.29 -6.47
N TRP A 136 16.88 6.22 -7.42
CA TRP A 136 17.13 5.95 -8.82
C TRP A 136 18.49 5.29 -9.06
N THR A 137 18.57 4.49 -10.12
CA THR A 137 19.83 3.91 -10.61
C THR A 137 19.99 4.19 -12.10
N PRO A 138 21.20 4.40 -12.62
CA PRO A 138 21.41 4.55 -14.06
C PRO A 138 20.94 3.30 -14.82
N GLN A 139 20.25 3.51 -15.94
CA GLN A 139 19.88 2.45 -16.85
C GLN A 139 21.14 1.87 -17.49
N ASN A 140 21.30 0.54 -17.42
CA ASN A 140 22.38 -0.18 -18.06
C ASN A 140 21.82 -1.36 -18.84
N SER A 141 22.59 -1.90 -19.79
CA SER A 141 22.14 -2.95 -20.71
C SER A 141 21.62 -4.21 -20.01
N LYS A 142 22.14 -4.53 -18.81
CA LYS A 142 21.68 -5.65 -17.99
C LYS A 142 20.28 -5.45 -17.42
N ASN A 143 19.90 -4.21 -17.11
CA ASN A 143 18.58 -3.90 -16.60
C ASN A 143 17.52 -3.94 -17.72
N ILE A 144 17.86 -3.60 -18.97
CA ILE A 144 16.88 -3.49 -20.09
C ILE A 144 16.23 -4.85 -20.43
N VAL A 145 16.99 -5.95 -20.36
CA VAL A 145 16.52 -7.28 -20.78
C VAL A 145 15.50 -7.89 -19.80
N ASN A 146 15.48 -7.44 -18.54
CA ASN A 146 14.59 -8.01 -17.51
C ASN A 146 13.18 -7.40 -17.50
N TYR A 147 12.87 -6.51 -18.45
CA TYR A 147 11.58 -5.82 -18.55
C TYR A 147 10.86 -6.03 -19.89
N GLN A 148 11.39 -6.92 -20.75
CA GLN A 148 10.66 -7.48 -21.90
C GLN A 148 10.04 -8.82 -21.51
#